data_AF-A0A947TQ86-F1
#
_entry.id   AF-A0A947TQ86-F1
#
_cell.length_a   1.000
_cell.length_b   1.000
_cell.length_c   1.000
_cell.angle_alpha   90.00
_cell.angle_beta   90.00
_cell.angle_gamma   90.00
#
_symmetry.space_group_name_H-M   'P 1'
#
loop_
_entity.id
_entity.type
_entity.pdbx_description
1 polymer ?
#
loop_
_entity_poly.entity_id
_entity_poly.type
_entity_poly.pdbx_seq_one_letter_code
_entity_poly.pdbx_strand_id
1 'polypeptide(L)'
;MVIQKGFLRQYLYVVAVNQGLMSREVADALERYDKDTFLRILQARIDHLRSESESGTAFFSPEYYSSGIESAYEAIENIDVILAKAA
;
A
#
# COMPACT_ATOMS: atom_id res chain seq x y z
N MET A 1 11.26 -9.73 5.01
CA MET A 1 11.29 -9.81 3.53
C MET A 1 11.91 -8.53 2.98
N VAL A 2 12.77 -8.57 1.94
CA VAL A 2 13.30 -7.33 1.34
C VAL A 2 12.41 -6.92 0.18
N ILE A 3 11.53 -5.94 0.39
CA ILE A 3 10.69 -5.38 -0.66
C ILE A 3 11.56 -4.50 -1.58
N GLN A 4 11.52 -4.77 -2.88
CA GLN A 4 12.17 -3.91 -3.87
C GLN A 4 11.35 -2.64 -4.11
N LYS A 5 12.00 -1.47 -4.19
CA LYS A 5 11.29 -0.19 -4.42
C LYS A 5 10.36 -0.22 -5.64
N GLY A 6 10.80 -0.83 -6.74
CA GLY A 6 10.02 -0.92 -7.97
C GLY A 6 8.76 -1.77 -7.82
N PHE A 7 8.85 -2.86 -7.04
CA PHE A 7 7.69 -3.67 -6.68
C PHE A 7 6.72 -2.86 -5.81
N LEU A 8 7.21 -2.15 -4.79
CA LEU A 8 6.36 -1.33 -3.93
C LEU A 8 5.60 -0.27 -4.75
N ARG A 9 6.27 0.41 -5.67
CA ARG A 9 5.62 1.38 -6.58
C ARG A 9 4.49 0.75 -7.40
N GLN A 10 4.75 -0.42 -8.02
CA GLN A 10 3.74 -1.13 -8.82
C GLN A 10 2.55 -1.57 -7.96
N TYR A 11 2.82 -2.11 -6.77
CA TYR A 11 1.77 -2.48 -5.82
C TYR A 11 0.90 -1.29 -5.44
N LEU A 12 1.50 -0.16 -5.07
CA LEU A 12 0.77 1.04 -4.68
C LEU A 12 -0.01 1.66 -5.84
N TYR A 13 0.47 1.52 -7.07
CA TYR A 13 -0.30 1.89 -8.26
C TYR A 13 -1.61 1.10 -8.34
N VAL A 14 -1.54 -0.23 -8.18
CA VAL A 14 -2.72 -1.11 -8.21
C VAL A 14 -3.68 -0.78 -7.06
N VAL A 15 -3.15 -0.58 -5.85
CA VAL A 15 -3.96 -0.19 -4.68
C VAL A 15 -4.69 1.13 -4.94
N ALA A 16 -3.99 2.14 -5.44
CA ALA A 16 -4.57 3.44 -5.72
C ALA A 16 -5.66 3.39 -6.81
N VAL A 17 -5.49 2.55 -7.83
CA VAL A 17 -6.55 2.31 -8.84
C VAL A 17 -7.76 1.63 -8.21
N ASN A 18 -7.55 0.52 -7.48
CA ASN A 18 -8.64 -0.27 -6.91
C ASN A 18 -9.45 0.50 -5.87
N GLN A 19 -8.83 1.44 -5.16
CA GLN A 19 -9.49 2.26 -4.14
C GLN A 19 -9.97 3.62 -4.67
N GLY A 20 -9.89 3.87 -5.98
CA GLY A 20 -10.34 5.13 -6.56
C GLY A 20 -9.51 6.36 -6.14
N LEU A 21 -8.27 6.15 -5.67
CA LEU A 21 -7.34 7.20 -5.26
C LEU A 21 -6.48 7.72 -6.42
N MET A 22 -6.51 7.03 -7.56
CA MET A 22 -5.62 7.33 -8.70
C MET A 22 -6.02 8.64 -9.39
N SER A 23 -5.07 9.55 -9.49
CA SER A 23 -5.12 10.77 -10.29
C SER A 23 -3.80 10.96 -11.03
N ARG A 24 -3.74 11.92 -11.96
CA ARG A 24 -2.47 12.25 -12.64
C ARG A 24 -1.39 12.67 -11.64
N GLU A 25 -1.75 13.46 -10.64
CA GLU A 25 -0.84 13.89 -9.58
C GLU A 25 -0.31 12.71 -8.76
N VAL A 26 -1.19 11.76 -8.41
CA VAL A 26 -0.80 10.55 -7.69
C VAL A 26 0.12 9.67 -8.54
N ALA A 27 -0.16 9.52 -9.84
CA ALA A 27 0.71 8.78 -10.75
C ALA A 27 2.12 9.40 -10.83
N ASP A 28 2.19 10.72 -11.00
CA ASP A 28 3.47 11.45 -11.06
C ASP A 28 4.24 11.36 -9.72
N ALA A 29 3.53 11.40 -8.59
CA ALA A 29 4.13 11.21 -7.27
C ALA A 29 4.65 9.78 -7.06
N LEU A 30 3.92 8.77 -7.55
CA LEU A 30 4.35 7.37 -7.52
C LEU A 30 5.62 7.13 -8.34
N GLU A 31 5.72 7.72 -9.53
CA GLU A 31 6.94 7.63 -10.39
C GLU A 31 8.16 8.27 -9.72
N ARG A 32 7.95 9.35 -8.96
CA ARG A 32 9.02 10.04 -8.21
C ARG A 32 9.35 9.40 -6.86
N TYR A 33 8.70 8.29 -6.50
CA TYR A 33 8.86 7.64 -5.20
C TYR A 33 8.59 8.59 -4.03
N ASP A 34 7.57 9.44 -4.16
CA ASP A 34 7.16 10.39 -3.13
C ASP A 34 6.71 9.64 -1.86
N LYS A 35 7.45 9.81 -0.76
CA LYS A 35 7.23 9.09 0.48
C LYS A 35 5.84 9.33 1.05
N ASP A 36 5.37 10.58 1.06
CA ASP A 36 4.09 10.94 1.66
C ASP A 36 2.92 10.33 0.88
N THR A 37 3.00 10.31 -0.45
CA THR A 37 2.04 9.60 -1.29
C THR A 37 2.05 8.10 -1.03
N PHE A 38 3.22 7.48 -0.88
CA PHE A 38 3.32 6.05 -0.57
C PHE A 38 2.65 5.73 0.77
N LEU A 39 2.97 6.51 1.82
CA LEU A 39 2.39 6.37 3.15
C LEU A 39 0.87 6.55 3.12
N ARG A 40 0.37 7.55 2.40
CA ARG A 40 -1.08 7.80 2.27
C ARG A 40 -1.81 6.63 1.62
N ILE A 41 -1.25 6.05 0.56
CA ILE A 41 -1.84 4.89 -0.13
C ILE A 41 -1.79 3.64 0.76
N LEU A 42 -0.69 3.40 1.46
CA LEU A 42 -0.56 2.29 2.40
C LEU A 42 -1.57 2.40 3.54
N GLN A 43 -1.76 3.61 4.09
CA GLN A 43 -2.75 3.86 5.13
C GLN A 43 -4.18 3.60 4.62
N ALA A 44 -4.52 4.12 3.44
CA ALA A 44 -5.82 3.85 2.82
C ALA A 44 -6.05 2.35 2.58
N ARG A 45 -4.99 1.60 2.27
CA ARG A 45 -5.05 0.13 2.16
C ARG A 45 -5.34 -0.56 3.48
N ILE A 46 -4.73 -0.13 4.58
CA ILE A 46 -5.01 -0.67 5.91
C ILE A 46 -6.47 -0.40 6.28
N ASP A 47 -6.94 0.84 6.08
CA ASP A 47 -8.30 1.23 6.43
C ASP A 47 -9.34 0.45 5.62
N HIS A 48 -9.09 0.27 4.32
CA HIS A 48 -9.95 -0.55 3.46
C HIS A 48 -9.97 -2.03 3.87
N LEU A 49 -8.80 -2.63 4.16
CA LEU A 49 -8.73 -4.03 4.60
C LEU A 49 -9.43 -4.26 5.94
N ARG A 50 -9.33 -3.31 6.88
CA ARG A 50 -10.07 -3.35 8.14
C ARG A 50 -11.57 -3.30 7.92
N SER A 51 -12.03 -2.33 7.12
CA SER A 51 -13.44 -2.18 6.79
C SER A 51 -14.02 -3.43 6.12
N GLU A 52 -13.27 -4.06 5.20
CA GLU A 52 -13.70 -5.28 4.54
C GLU A 52 -13.74 -6.48 5.51
N SER A 53 -12.75 -6.59 6.40
CA SER A 53 -12.69 -7.65 7.42
C SER A 53 -13.82 -7.56 8.44
N GLU A 54 -14.28 -6.36 8.75
CA GLU A 54 -15.39 -6.10 9.67
C GLU A 54 -16.76 -6.16 8.98
N SER A 55 -16.77 -6.23 7.64
CA SER A 55 -18.02 -6.33 6.89
C SER A 55 -18.67 -7.71 7.13
N GLY A 56 -19.98 -7.72 7.33
CA GLY A 56 -20.76 -8.97 7.40
C GLY A 56 -20.83 -9.74 6.08
N THR A 57 -20.16 -9.24 5.03
CA THR A 57 -20.11 -9.78 3.67
C THR A 57 -18.67 -10.04 3.22
N ALA A 58 -17.73 -10.17 4.15
CA ALA A 58 -16.32 -10.40 3.85
C ALA A 58 -16.15 -11.60 2.89
N PHE A 59 -15.50 -11.35 1.76
CA PHE A 59 -15.33 -12.36 0.71
C PHE A 59 -14.20 -13.34 1.03
N PHE A 60 -13.13 -12.85 1.68
CA PHE A 60 -11.97 -13.66 2.05
C PHE A 60 -12.00 -14.05 3.53
N SER A 61 -11.09 -14.94 3.93
CA SER A 61 -10.96 -15.33 5.34
C SER A 61 -10.37 -14.20 6.20
N PRO A 62 -10.60 -14.18 7.53
CA PRO A 62 -10.00 -13.18 8.42
C PRO A 62 -8.47 -13.10 8.31
N GLU A 63 -7.81 -14.23 8.08
CA GLU A 63 -6.34 -14.33 7.94
C GLU A 63 -5.83 -13.63 6.68
N TYR A 64 -6.63 -13.60 5.61
CA TYR A 64 -6.29 -12.83 4.40
C TYR A 64 -6.22 -11.33 4.70
N TYR A 65 -7.21 -10.81 5.44
CA TYR A 65 -7.24 -9.39 5.78
C TYR A 65 -6.15 -9.04 6.79
N SER A 66 -5.93 -9.85 7.82
CA SER A 66 -4.90 -9.60 8.83
C SER A 66 -3.49 -9.63 8.23
N SER A 67 -3.17 -10.62 7.39
CA SER A 67 -1.88 -10.69 6.70
C SER A 67 -1.66 -9.53 5.73
N GLY A 68 -2.71 -9.08 5.04
CA GLY A 68 -2.66 -7.89 4.19
C GLY A 68 -2.39 -6.60 4.98
N ILE A 69 -2.99 -6.47 6.16
CA ILE A 69 -2.77 -5.34 7.07
C ILE A 69 -1.34 -5.36 7.61
N GLU A 70 -0.86 -6.51 8.08
CA GLU A 70 0.52 -6.69 8.56
C GLU A 70 1.53 -6.34 7.48
N SER A 71 1.33 -6.83 6.25
CA SER A 71 2.21 -6.51 5.11
C SER A 71 2.25 -5.02 4.80
N ALA A 72 1.12 -4.31 4.93
CA ALA A 72 1.07 -2.86 4.72
C ALA A 72 1.80 -2.12 5.85
N TYR A 73 1.68 -2.57 7.11
CA TYR A 73 2.44 -2.03 8.24
C TYR A 73 3.94 -2.24 8.07
N GLU A 74 4.39 -3.45 7.70
CA GLU A 74 5.80 -3.71 7.43
C GLU A 74 6.35 -2.76 6.35
N ALA A 75 5.58 -2.48 5.30
CA ALA A 75 5.96 -1.54 4.25
C ALA A 75 6.07 -0.09 4.76
N ILE A 76 5.19 0.33 5.68
CA ILE A 76 5.25 1.65 6.33
C ILE A 76 6.50 1.74 7.22
N GLU A 77 6.73 0.77 8.10
CA GLU A 77 7.86 0.76 9.02
C GLU A 77 9.21 0.79 8.30
N ASN A 78 9.30 0.12 7.14
CA ASN A 78 10.52 0.00 6.36
C ASN A 78 10.59 1.01 5.20
N ILE A 79 9.66 1.97 5.11
CA ILE A 79 9.53 2.82 3.92
C ILE A 79 10.83 3.57 3.60
N ASP A 80 11.51 4.10 4.62
CA ASP A 80 12.76 4.84 4.45
C ASP A 80 13.87 3.95 3.90
N VAL A 81 13.96 2.71 4.37
CA VAL A 81 14.95 1.74 3.88
C VAL A 81 14.64 1.29 2.46
N ILE A 82 13.35 1.08 2.14
CA ILE A 82 12.91 0.67 0.79
C ILE A 82 13.22 1.77 -0.23
N LEU A 83 12.94 3.02 0.11
CA LEU A 83 13.16 4.17 -0.77
C LEU A 83 14.66 4.55 -0.87
N ALA A 84 15.43 4.40 0.21
CA ALA A 84 16.86 4.72 0.25
C ALA A 84 17.75 3.70 -0.49
N LYS A 85 17.25 2.49 -0.81
CA LYS A 85 17.96 1.47 -1.63
C LYS A 85 18.09 1.86 -3.11
N ALA A 86 18.23 3.15 -3.38
CA ALA A 86 18.38 3.78 -4.68
C ALA A 86 19.71 4.56 -4.72
N ALA A 87 20.82 3.84 -4.51
CA ALA A 87 22.14 4.23 -4.99
C ALA A 87 22.76 3.00 -5.67
#